data_AF-A0A8G1UH09-F1
#
_entry.id   AF-A0A8G1UH09-F1
#
_cell.length_a   1.000
_cell.length_b   1.000
_cell.length_c   1.000
_cell.angle_alpha   90.00
_cell.angle_beta   90.00
_cell.angle_gamma   90.00
#
_symmetry.space_group_name_H-M   'P 1'
#
loop_
_entity.id
_entity.type
_entity.pdbx_description
1 polymer ?
#
loop_
_entity_poly.entity_id
_entity_poly.type
_entity_poly.pdbx_seq_one_letter_code
_entity_poly.pdbx_strand_id
1 'polypeptide(L)'
;MSSSKKYSVSLPEDLAETVRSQVGPGGFSAYVAEALEQRVAMDRLREIVDDFETDNEPLTREEIDAARAVLRHHGRSSADNAAA
;
A
#
# COMPACT_ATOMS: atom_id res chain seq x y z
N MET A 1 9.41 -13.42 17.92
CA MET A 1 8.51 -12.40 18.50
C MET A 1 9.01 -11.04 18.05
N SER A 2 8.37 -10.41 17.07
CA SER A 2 8.73 -9.06 16.65
C SER A 2 8.31 -8.09 17.75
N SER A 3 9.26 -7.43 18.40
CA SER A 3 8.96 -6.46 19.45
C SER A 3 8.57 -5.12 18.82
N SER A 4 7.47 -4.53 19.29
CA SER A 4 7.09 -3.17 18.91
C SER A 4 7.83 -2.15 19.77
N LYS A 5 8.49 -1.18 19.15
CA LYS A 5 9.08 -0.02 19.86
C LYS A 5 8.16 1.19 19.71
N LYS A 6 7.92 1.90 20.81
CA LYS A 6 7.10 3.12 20.80
C LYS A 6 7.94 4.30 20.30
N TYR A 7 7.40 5.02 19.32
CA TYR A 7 7.93 6.28 18.82
C TYR A 7 6.88 7.37 19.04
N SER A 8 7.31 8.57 19.42
CA SER A 8 6.43 9.72 19.58
C SER A 8 6.60 10.66 18.39
N VAL A 9 5.49 11.02 17.74
CA VAL A 9 5.46 11.93 16.58
C VAL A 9 4.32 12.92 16.74
N SER A 10 4.48 14.12 16.21
CA SER A 10 3.42 15.11 16.15
C SER A 10 2.58 14.90 14.89
N LEU A 11 1.26 14.93 15.04
CA LEU A 11 0.29 14.80 13.96
C LEU A 11 -0.68 15.99 14.00
N PRO A 12 -1.22 16.44 12.85
CA PRO A 12 -2.33 17.38 12.85
C PRO A 12 -3.51 16.81 13.66
N GLU A 13 -4.08 17.62 14.56
CA GLU A 13 -5.16 17.21 15.46
C GLU A 13 -6.38 16.70 14.68
N ASP A 14 -6.83 17.46 13.68
CA ASP A 14 -7.97 17.09 12.83
C ASP A 14 -7.79 15.73 12.17
N LEU A 15 -6.56 15.40 11.72
CA LEU A 15 -6.25 14.12 11.11
C LEU A 15 -6.29 13.00 12.15
N ALA A 16 -5.70 13.22 13.33
CA ALA A 16 -5.69 12.23 14.39
C ALA A 16 -7.10 11.89 14.87
N GLU A 17 -7.96 12.90 15.05
CA GLU A 17 -9.35 12.71 15.47
C GLU A 17 -10.20 12.05 14.38
N THR A 18 -10.00 12.42 13.11
CA THR A 18 -10.63 11.73 11.96
C THR A 18 -10.33 10.24 11.99
N VAL A 19 -9.06 9.86 12.10
CA VAL A 19 -8.66 8.45 12.16
C VAL A 19 -9.25 7.76 13.40
N ARG A 20 -9.17 8.38 14.58
CA ARG A 20 -9.75 7.83 15.82
C ARG A 20 -11.24 7.53 15.68
N SER A 21 -11.99 8.42 15.05
CA SER A 21 -13.43 8.23 14.81
C SER A 21 -13.71 7.06 13.85
N GLN A 22 -12.85 6.83 12.86
CA GLN A 22 -13.01 5.78 11.86
C GLN A 22 -12.68 4.38 12.42
N VAL A 23 -11.63 4.27 13.24
CA VAL A 23 -11.08 2.96 13.67
C VAL A 23 -11.53 2.54 15.06
N GLY A 24 -12.09 3.47 15.84
CA GLY A 24 -12.57 3.20 17.19
C GLY A 24 -11.46 2.97 18.24
N PRO A 25 -11.85 2.58 19.48
CA PRO A 25 -10.92 2.42 20.59
C PRO A 25 -9.84 1.37 20.31
N GLY A 26 -8.58 1.75 20.48
CA GLY A 26 -7.43 0.84 20.32
C GLY A 26 -6.98 0.58 18.87
N GLY A 27 -7.75 1.01 17.86
CA GLY A 27 -7.41 0.82 16.45
C GLY A 27 -6.39 1.83 15.89
N PHE A 28 -6.15 2.95 16.58
CA PHE A 28 -5.34 4.05 16.07
C PHE A 28 -3.90 3.64 15.75
N SER A 29 -3.24 2.89 16.65
CA SER A 29 -1.85 2.46 16.41
C SER A 29 -1.74 1.44 15.27
N ALA A 30 -2.71 0.54 15.12
CA ALA A 30 -2.74 -0.43 14.03
C ALA A 30 -2.92 0.28 12.68
N TYR A 31 -3.86 1.22 12.61
CA TYR A 31 -4.08 2.03 11.41
C TYR A 31 -2.82 2.80 10.99
N VAL A 32 -2.13 3.44 11.94
CA VAL A 32 -0.89 4.18 11.64
C VAL A 32 0.21 3.22 11.18
N ALA A 33 0.33 2.04 11.79
CA ALA A 33 1.32 1.05 11.36
C ALA A 33 1.04 0.56 9.93
N GLU A 34 -0.21 0.17 9.63
CA GLU A 34 -0.63 -0.27 8.29
C GLU A 34 -0.43 0.83 7.24
N ALA A 35 -0.78 2.08 7.56
CA ALA A 35 -0.58 3.21 6.67
C ALA A 35 0.91 3.47 6.38
N LEU A 36 1.78 3.33 7.40
CA LEU A 36 3.23 3.45 7.24
C LEU A 36 3.81 2.30 6.42
N GLU A 37 3.38 1.07 6.66
CA GLU A 37 3.79 -0.11 5.88
C GLU A 37 3.42 0.04 4.42
N GLN A 38 2.16 0.43 4.15
CA GLN A 38 1.69 0.71 2.79
C GLN A 38 2.50 1.84 2.15
N ARG A 39 2.81 2.91 2.90
CA ARG A 39 3.60 4.02 2.38
C ARG A 39 5.00 3.60 1.99
N VAL A 40 5.69 2.87 2.85
CA VAL A 40 7.04 2.34 2.57
C VAL A 40 7.02 1.41 1.35
N ALA A 41 5.99 0.56 1.23
CA ALA A 41 5.85 -0.31 0.07
C ALA A 41 5.67 0.48 -1.23
N MET A 42 4.86 1.55 -1.23
CA MET A 42 4.65 2.41 -2.39
C MET A 42 5.89 3.25 -2.73
N ASP A 43 6.63 3.73 -1.74
CA ASP A 43 7.87 4.48 -1.97
C ASP A 43 8.93 3.59 -2.65
N ARG A 44 9.06 2.32 -2.24
CA ARG A 44 9.93 1.33 -2.91
C ARG A 44 9.44 0.98 -4.31
N LEU A 45 8.14 0.84 -4.50
CA LEU A 45 7.57 0.59 -5.83
C LEU A 45 7.90 1.75 -6.78
N ARG A 46 7.83 2.98 -6.28
CA ARG A 46 8.19 4.16 -7.07
C ARG A 46 9.66 4.14 -7.49
N GLU A 47 10.56 3.78 -6.59
CA GLU A 47 11.99 3.64 -6.92
C GLU A 47 12.21 2.65 -8.08
N ILE A 48 11.53 1.50 -8.05
CA ILE A 48 11.60 0.50 -9.15
C ILE A 48 11.08 1.08 -10.48
N VAL A 49 10.00 1.85 -10.42
CA VAL A 49 9.41 2.48 -11.62
C VAL A 49 10.34 3.57 -12.17
N ASP A 50 10.89 4.43 -11.32
CA ASP A 50 11.81 5.50 -11.70
C ASP A 50 13.09 4.91 -12.33
N ASP A 51 13.61 3.80 -11.79
CA ASP A 51 14.73 3.05 -12.37
C ASP A 51 14.37 2.46 -13.75
N PHE A 52 13.17 1.89 -13.90
CA PHE A 52 12.72 1.34 -15.19
C PHE A 52 12.58 2.43 -16.26
N GLU A 53 12.01 3.59 -15.91
CA GLU A 53 11.83 4.72 -16.83
C GLU A 53 13.15 5.37 -17.26
N THR A 54 14.25 5.13 -16.55
CA THR A 54 15.59 5.62 -16.93
C THR A 54 16.09 4.97 -18.22
N ASP A 55 15.81 3.67 -18.40
CA ASP A 55 16.35 2.88 -19.51
C ASP A 55 15.30 2.54 -20.59
N ASN A 56 14.01 2.80 -20.32
CA ASN A 56 12.90 2.36 -21.17
C ASN A 56 12.04 3.54 -21.65
N GLU A 57 11.45 3.38 -22.83
CA GLU A 57 10.44 4.32 -23.33
C GLU A 57 9.14 4.22 -22.50
N PRO A 58 8.34 5.31 -22.44
CA PRO A 58 7.05 5.27 -21.75
C PRO A 58 6.14 4.18 -22.31
N LEU A 59 5.52 3.40 -21.41
CA LEU A 59 4.57 2.37 -21.79
C LEU A 59 3.35 2.97 -22.50
N THR A 60 2.94 2.35 -23.60
CA THR A 60 1.71 2.72 -24.31
C THR A 60 0.48 2.37 -23.48
N ARG A 61 -0.64 3.03 -23.79
CA ARG A 61 -1.90 2.77 -23.09
C ARG A 61 -2.39 1.34 -23.32
N GLU A 62 -2.19 0.82 -24.53
CA GLU A 62 -2.53 -0.55 -24.90
C GLU A 62 -1.75 -1.57 -24.06
N GLU A 63 -0.44 -1.35 -23.86
CA GLU A 63 0.41 -2.22 -23.02
C GLU A 63 -0.02 -2.19 -21.54
N ILE A 64 -0.34 -1.00 -21.02
CA ILE A 64 -0.84 -0.84 -19.66
C ILE A 64 -2.18 -1.57 -19.46
N ASP A 65 -3.11 -1.43 -20.42
CA ASP A 65 -4.42 -2.05 -20.32
C ASP A 65 -4.35 -3.59 -20.44
N ALA A 66 -3.44 -4.10 -21.29
CA ALA A 66 -3.13 -5.52 -21.37
C ALA A 66 -2.55 -6.06 -20.05
N ALA A 67 -1.56 -5.37 -19.47
CA ALA A 67 -0.96 -5.74 -18.18
C ALA A 67 -2.00 -5.72 -17.03
N ARG A 68 -2.86 -4.71 -17.00
CA ARG A 68 -3.97 -4.63 -16.02
C ARG A 68 -4.96 -5.77 -16.17
N ALA A 69 -5.25 -6.22 -17.40
CA ALA A 69 -6.10 -7.38 -17.61
C ALA A 69 -5.49 -8.64 -16.98
N VAL A 70 -4.19 -8.89 -17.22
CA VAL A 70 -3.47 -10.03 -16.62
C VAL A 70 -3.50 -9.98 -15.09
N LEU A 71 -3.23 -8.82 -14.48
CA LEU A 71 -3.25 -8.67 -13.01
C LEU A 71 -4.64 -8.96 -12.41
N ARG A 72 -5.72 -8.47 -13.04
CA ARG A 72 -7.10 -8.76 -12.62
C ARG A 72 -7.41 -10.25 -12.67
N HIS A 73 -6.93 -10.95 -13.70
CA HIS A 73 -7.10 -12.39 -13.84
C HIS A 73 -6.31 -13.18 -12.77
N HIS A 74 -5.10 -12.74 -12.43
CA HIS A 74 -4.28 -13.36 -11.39
C HIS A 74 -4.89 -13.20 -9.98
N GLY A 75 -5.44 -12.02 -9.66
CA GLY A 75 -6.10 -11.77 -8.38
C GLY A 75 -7.32 -12.67 -8.14
N ARG A 76 -8.06 -13.00 -9.22
CA ARG A 76 -9.22 -13.90 -9.14
C ARG A 76 -8.81 -15.35 -8.87
N SER A 77 -7.75 -15.83 -9.53
CA SER A 77 -7.21 -17.18 -9.33
C SER A 77 -6.60 -17.39 -7.92
N SER A 78 -6.03 -16.34 -7.34
CA SER A 78 -5.50 -16.38 -5.96
C SER A 78 -6.61 -16.43 -4.90
N ALA A 79 -7.72 -15.70 -5.12
CA ALA A 79 -8.89 -15.74 -4.24
C ALA A 79 -9.62 -17.10 -4.29
N ASP A 80 -9.71 -17.73 -5.47
CA ASP A 80 -10.32 -19.05 -5.64
C ASP A 80 -9.50 -20.17 -4.95
N ASN A 81 -8.17 -20.04 -4.86
CA ASN A 81 -7.29 -20.98 -4.15
C ASN A 81 -7.29 -20.81 -2.62
N ALA A 82 -7.67 -19.65 -2.08
CA ALA A 82 -7.73 -19.39 -0.64
C ALA A 82 -9.06 -19.86 0.00
N ALA A 83 -10.04 -20.26 -0.81
CA ALA A 83 -11.37 -20.72 -0.40
C ALA A 83 -11.55 -22.25 -0.48
N ALA A 84 -10.48 -23.01 -0.74
CA ALA A 84 -10.42 -24.48 -0.77
C ALA A 84 -9.59 -25.03 0.39
#